data_AF-A0A0G1NTW4-F1
#
_entry.id   AF-A0A0G1NTW4-F1
#
_cell.length_a   1.000
_cell.length_b   1.000
_cell.length_c   1.000
_cell.angle_alpha   90.00
_cell.angle_beta   90.00
_cell.angle_gamma   90.00
#
_symmetry.space_group_name_H-M   'P 1'
#
loop_
_entity.id
_entity.type
_entity.pdbx_description
1 polymer ?
#
loop_
_entity_poly.entity_id
_entity_poly.type
_entity_poly.pdbx_seq_one_letter_code
_entity_poly.pdbx_strand_id
1 'polypeptide(L)'
;MILYLIRHGKTEDHEKNIRQGPNSPLGEYGVKQAKEVAERFREMKFDHLYSSDLPRAKQTAEEIAVQTALPLKINDLFREAVKSVRLDGQPYEGELNQRFLSSTERESRLMS
;
A
#
# COMPACT_ATOMS: atom_id res chain seq x y z
N MET A 1 -0.89 -17.09 -18.45
CA MET A 1 -1.43 -16.03 -17.57
C MET A 1 -0.27 -15.31 -16.93
N ILE A 2 -0.26 -13.97 -16.95
CA ILE A 2 0.79 -13.14 -16.31
C ILE A 2 0.11 -12.32 -15.22
N LEU A 3 0.73 -12.27 -14.03
CA LEU A 3 0.24 -11.50 -12.89
C LEU A 3 1.29 -10.46 -12.49
N TYR A 4 0.87 -9.21 -12.36
CA TYR A 4 1.68 -8.11 -11.85
C TYR A 4 1.18 -7.70 -10.48
N LEU A 5 2.09 -7.63 -9.51
CA LEU A 5 1.79 -7.17 -8.16
C LEU A 5 2.48 -5.83 -7.93
N ILE A 6 1.70 -4.82 -7.58
CA ILE A 6 2.18 -3.47 -7.34
C ILE A 6 1.83 -3.10 -5.92
N ARG A 7 2.84 -2.72 -5.14
CA ARG A 7 2.61 -2.09 -3.84
C ARG A 7 2.22 -0.64 -4.05
N HIS A 8 1.32 -0.13 -3.22
CA HIS A 8 0.94 1.28 -3.21
C HIS A 8 2.19 2.20 -3.09
N GLY A 9 2.09 3.42 -3.63
CA GLY A 9 3.13 4.44 -3.47
C GLY A 9 3.30 4.89 -2.01
N LYS A 10 4.35 5.68 -1.73
CA LYS A 10 4.59 6.21 -0.37
C LYS A 10 3.42 7.08 0.10
N THR A 11 3.05 6.92 1.37
CA THR A 11 2.01 7.73 2.03
C THR A 11 2.58 9.00 2.62
N GLU A 12 1.72 9.98 2.88
CA GLU A 12 2.09 11.21 3.62
C GLU A 12 2.66 10.88 5.02
N ASP A 13 2.12 9.85 5.67
CA ASP A 13 2.60 9.38 6.99
C ASP A 13 4.05 8.87 6.94
N HIS A 14 4.44 8.24 5.82
CA HIS A 14 5.83 7.83 5.62
C HIS A 14 6.76 9.04 5.51
N GLU A 15 6.32 10.14 4.91
CA GLU A 15 7.11 11.38 4.84
C GLU A 15 7.26 12.02 6.23
N LYS A 16 6.27 11.81 7.11
CA LYS A 16 6.29 12.24 8.53
C LYS A 16 7.02 11.28 9.47
N ASN A 17 7.61 10.18 8.97
CA ASN A 17 8.23 9.11 9.77
C ASN A 17 7.29 8.51 10.85
N ILE A 18 5.98 8.47 10.57
CA ILE A 18 4.98 7.84 11.43
C ILE A 18 4.31 6.66 10.74
N ARG A 19 3.83 5.71 11.53
CA ARG A 19 3.12 4.52 11.08
C ARG A 19 1.80 4.88 10.40
N GLN A 20 1.66 4.44 9.16
CA GLN A 20 0.49 4.69 8.31
C GLN A 20 -0.82 4.21 8.94
N GLY A 21 -1.82 5.07 9.07
CA GLY A 21 -3.18 4.68 9.46
C GLY A 21 -3.97 3.98 8.34
N PRO A 22 -5.22 3.55 8.63
CA PRO A 22 -6.08 2.90 7.65
C PRO A 22 -6.45 3.83 6.48
N ASN A 23 -6.65 5.12 6.76
CA ASN A 23 -7.10 6.12 5.79
C ASN A 23 -5.97 6.94 5.15
N SER A 24 -4.71 6.56 5.38
CA SER A 24 -3.57 7.36 4.92
C SER A 24 -3.48 7.34 3.38
N PRO A 25 -3.55 8.52 2.74
CA PRO A 25 -3.42 8.65 1.29
C PRO A 25 -1.95 8.60 0.87
N LEU A 26 -1.72 8.58 -0.44
CA LEU A 26 -0.40 8.86 -1.02
C LEU A 26 0.07 10.27 -0.65
N GLY A 27 1.36 10.40 -0.36
CA GLY A 27 2.04 11.70 -0.30
C GLY A 27 2.36 12.21 -1.71
N GLU A 28 2.91 13.43 -1.81
CA GLU A 28 3.27 14.00 -3.13
C GLU A 28 4.27 13.12 -3.88
N TYR A 29 5.24 12.54 -3.17
CA TYR A 29 6.18 11.61 -3.77
C TYR A 29 5.49 10.30 -4.18
N GLY A 30 4.54 9.80 -3.38
CA GLY A 30 3.76 8.61 -3.72
C GLY A 30 2.93 8.76 -5.00
N VAL A 31 2.35 9.94 -5.21
CA VAL A 31 1.63 10.24 -6.47
C VAL A 31 2.57 10.22 -7.66
N LYS A 32 3.79 10.77 -7.54
CA LYS A 32 4.80 10.70 -8.60
C LYS A 32 5.17 9.24 -8.92
N GLN A 33 5.38 8.42 -7.89
CA GLN A 33 5.64 6.98 -8.07
C GLN A 33 4.49 6.27 -8.80
N ALA A 34 3.24 6.55 -8.43
CA ALA A 34 2.07 5.96 -9.08
C ALA A 34 2.01 6.31 -10.58
N LYS A 35 2.28 7.58 -10.92
CA LYS A 35 2.34 8.05 -12.31
C LYS A 35 3.47 7.42 -13.11
N GLU A 36 4.65 7.25 -12.51
CA GLU A 36 5.77 6.58 -13.18
C GLU A 36 5.47 5.11 -13.48
N VAL A 37 4.80 4.40 -12.57
CA VAL A 37 4.35 3.02 -12.82
C VAL A 37 3.28 2.99 -13.90
N ALA A 38 2.32 3.91 -13.85
CA ALA A 38 1.25 4.01 -14.85
C ALA A 38 1.82 4.25 -16.26
N GLU A 39 2.81 5.14 -16.42
CA GLU A 39 3.43 5.41 -17.72
C GLU A 39 4.15 4.18 -18.27
N ARG A 40 4.85 3.41 -17.42
CA ARG A 40 5.49 2.15 -17.84
C ARG A 40 4.48 1.13 -18.34
N PHE A 41 3.25 1.20 -17.86
CA PHE A 41 2.18 0.26 -18.16
C PHE A 41 1.32 0.68 -19.36
N ARG A 42 1.56 1.89 -19.89
CA ARG A 42 0.83 2.43 -21.04
C ARG A 42 0.92 1.57 -22.30
N GLU A 43 2.08 0.96 -22.55
CA GLU A 43 2.31 0.10 -23.73
C GLU A 43 2.01 -1.38 -23.48
N MET A 44 1.65 -1.73 -22.25
CA MET A 44 1.36 -3.10 -21.85
C MET A 44 -0.14 -3.40 -21.96
N LYS A 45 -0.48 -4.60 -22.40
CA LYS A 45 -1.88 -5.06 -22.45
C LYS A 45 -2.20 -5.82 -21.17
N PHE A 46 -3.22 -5.35 -20.45
CA PHE A 46 -3.80 -6.06 -19.31
C PHE A 46 -5.29 -6.28 -19.56
N ASP A 47 -5.81 -7.41 -19.10
CA ASP A 47 -7.24 -7.72 -19.19
C ASP A 47 -8.01 -7.20 -17.98
N HIS A 48 -7.33 -7.09 -16.83
CA HIS A 48 -7.94 -6.77 -15.54
C HIS A 48 -7.04 -5.91 -14.66
N LEU A 49 -7.67 -5.03 -13.90
CA LEU A 49 -7.03 -4.18 -12.89
C LEU A 49 -7.81 -4.29 -11.57
N TYR A 50 -7.09 -4.58 -10.49
CA TYR A 50 -7.66 -4.72 -9.16
C TYR A 50 -6.89 -3.88 -8.14
N SER A 51 -7.58 -3.44 -7.09
CA SER A 51 -6.95 -2.81 -5.93
C SER A 51 -7.73 -3.09 -4.65
N SER A 52 -7.08 -2.90 -3.50
CA SER A 52 -7.80 -2.78 -2.25
C SER A 52 -8.53 -1.44 -2.17
N ASP A 53 -9.45 -1.33 -1.23
CA ASP A 53 -10.19 -0.10 -0.97
C ASP A 53 -9.42 0.91 -0.11
N LEU A 54 -8.21 0.57 0.33
CA LEU A 54 -7.36 1.48 1.12
C LEU A 54 -6.94 2.67 0.24
N PRO A 55 -7.06 3.93 0.72
CA PRO A 55 -6.86 5.13 -0.11
C PRO A 55 -5.56 5.13 -0.91
N ARG A 56 -4.43 4.83 -0.27
CA ARG A 56 -3.11 4.72 -0.91
C ARG A 56 -3.05 3.71 -2.06
N ALA A 57 -3.67 2.54 -1.91
CA ALA A 57 -3.68 1.51 -2.94
C ALA A 57 -4.64 1.86 -4.07
N LYS A 58 -5.81 2.39 -3.73
CA LYS A 58 -6.80 2.89 -4.69
C LYS A 58 -6.24 4.01 -5.56
N GLN A 59 -5.63 5.03 -4.95
CA GLN A 59 -4.99 6.15 -5.66
C GLN A 59 -3.87 5.69 -6.61
N THR A 60 -3.05 4.71 -6.18
CA THR A 60 -2.02 4.15 -7.05
C THR A 60 -2.65 3.46 -8.27
N ALA A 61 -3.71 2.69 -8.05
CA ALA A 61 -4.40 1.97 -9.13
C ALA A 61 -5.22 2.90 -10.03
N GLU A 62 -5.73 4.02 -9.52
CA GLU A 62 -6.45 5.03 -10.32
C GLU A 62 -5.52 5.68 -11.35
N GLU A 63 -4.28 6.03 -11.00
CA GLU A 63 -3.30 6.54 -11.97
C GLU A 63 -3.00 5.52 -13.07
N ILE A 64 -2.92 4.22 -12.73
CA ILE A 64 -2.72 3.13 -13.69
C ILE A 64 -3.98 2.95 -14.57
N ALA A 65 -5.17 3.06 -13.99
CA ALA A 65 -6.44 2.95 -14.71
C ALA A 65 -6.56 4.04 -15.79
N VAL A 66 -6.11 5.27 -15.49
CA VAL A 66 -6.09 6.38 -16.45
C VAL A 66 -5.24 6.03 -17.69
N GLN A 67 -4.06 5.43 -17.49
CA GLN A 67 -3.15 5.10 -18.61
C GLN A 67 -3.55 3.84 -19.38
N THR A 68 -4.14 2.85 -18.68
CA THR A 68 -4.52 1.56 -19.28
C THR A 68 -5.95 1.56 -19.83
N ALA A 69 -6.76 2.56 -19.49
CA ALA A 69 -8.19 2.64 -19.79
C ALA A 69 -9.02 1.44 -19.29
N LEU A 70 -8.52 0.73 -18.27
CA LEU A 70 -9.19 -0.42 -17.68
C LEU A 70 -10.12 -0.03 -16.53
N PRO A 71 -11.27 -0.69 -16.38
CA PRO A 71 -12.11 -0.50 -15.22
C PRO A 71 -11.41 -1.04 -13.96
N LEU A 72 -11.20 -0.15 -12.98
CA LEU A 72 -10.64 -0.51 -11.69
C LEU A 72 -11.67 -1.28 -10.84
N LYS A 73 -11.33 -2.51 -10.45
CA LYS A 73 -12.15 -3.34 -9.56
C LYS A 73 -11.60 -3.30 -8.13
N ILE A 74 -12.45 -2.92 -7.18
CA ILE A 74 -12.07 -2.87 -5.77
C ILE A 74 -12.42 -4.20 -5.09
N ASN A 75 -11.50 -4.71 -4.26
CA ASN A 75 -11.71 -5.92 -3.47
C ASN A 75 -10.99 -5.79 -2.11
N ASP A 76 -11.74 -5.91 -1.02
CA ASP A 76 -11.25 -5.77 0.36
C ASP A 76 -10.33 -6.92 0.81
N LEU A 77 -10.36 -8.07 0.13
CA LEU A 77 -9.44 -9.18 0.35
C LEU A 77 -7.98 -8.83 0.05
N PHE A 78 -7.73 -7.70 -0.65
CA PHE A 78 -6.38 -7.22 -0.96
C PHE A 78 -5.86 -6.18 0.06
N ARG A 79 -6.59 -5.94 1.16
CA ARG A 79 -6.13 -5.07 2.24
C ARG A 79 -4.85 -5.62 2.87
N GLU A 80 -4.04 -4.71 3.38
CA GLU A 80 -2.84 -5.07 4.16
C GLU A 80 -3.20 -5.85 5.41
N ALA A 81 -2.24 -6.62 5.93
CA ALA A 81 -2.38 -7.29 7.21
C ALA A 81 -2.73 -6.28 8.32
N VAL A 82 -3.72 -6.64 9.14
CA VAL A 82 -4.16 -5.79 10.25
C VAL A 82 -3.05 -5.72 11.29
N LYS A 83 -2.58 -4.51 11.56
CA LYS A 83 -1.68 -4.22 12.68
C LYS A 83 -2.48 -3.71 13.88
N SER A 84 -1.82 -3.62 15.03
CA SER A 84 -2.41 -2.96 16.20
C SER A 84 -2.72 -1.50 15.90
N VAL A 85 -3.98 -1.09 16.11
CA VAL A 85 -4.44 0.30 15.97
C VAL A 85 -3.64 1.27 16.85
N ARG A 86 -3.05 0.78 17.95
CA ARG A 86 -2.18 1.59 18.83
C ARG A 86 -0.91 2.10 18.13
N LEU A 87 -0.55 1.50 17.00
CA LEU A 87 0.60 1.94 16.20
C LEU A 87 0.24 3.07 15.26
N ASP A 88 -1.04 3.36 15.00
CA ASP A 88 -1.42 4.40 14.06
C ASP A 88 -0.91 5.77 14.53
N GLY A 89 -0.22 6.47 13.64
CA GLY A 89 0.41 7.76 13.94
C GLY A 89 1.63 7.71 14.87
N GLN A 90 2.04 6.52 15.33
CA GLN A 90 3.25 6.40 16.17
C GLN A 90 4.51 6.53 15.33
N PRO A 91 5.59 7.14 15.85
CA PRO A 91 6.87 7.19 15.16
C PRO A 91 7.38 5.78 14.81
N TYR A 92 7.95 5.63 13.62
CA TYR A 92 8.56 4.37 13.21
C TYR A 92 9.70 3.91 14.15
N GLU A 93 10.43 4.86 14.73
CA GLU A 93 11.55 4.55 15.63
C GLU A 93 11.14 4.58 17.12
N GLY A 94 9.84 4.72 17.42
CA GLY A 94 9.33 4.79 18.78
C GLY A 94 9.31 3.44 19.52
N GLU A 95 9.37 3.48 20.86
CA GLU A 95 9.39 2.28 21.72
C GLU A 95 8.20 1.34 21.46
N LEU A 96 7.00 1.89 21.26
CA LEU A 96 5.80 1.11 20.97
C LEU A 96 5.97 0.29 19.69
N ASN A 97 6.65 0.85 18.70
CA ASN A 97 6.90 0.17 17.45
C ASN A 97 7.90 -0.97 17.59
N GLN A 98 8.99 -0.72 18.32
CA GLN A 98 10.00 -1.76 18.61
C GLN A 98 9.41 -2.92 19.40
N ARG A 99 8.57 -2.63 20.40
CA ARG A 99 7.86 -3.66 21.18
C ARG A 99 6.96 -4.52 20.29
N PHE A 100 6.19 -3.89 19.40
CA PHE A 100 5.33 -4.62 18.47
C PHE A 100 6.10 -5.56 17.53
N LEU A 101 7.23 -5.09 16.97
CA LEU A 101 8.08 -5.92 16.11
C LEU A 101 8.65 -7.12 16.89
N SER A 102 9.11 -6.89 18.12
CA SER A 102 9.65 -7.97 18.96
C SER A 102 8.61 -9.03 19.36
N SER A 103 7.34 -8.65 19.52
CA SER A 103 6.26 -9.60 19.84
C SER A 103 5.84 -10.42 18.62
N THR A 104 5.78 -9.81 17.44
CA THR A 104 5.41 -10.51 16.20
C THR A 104 6.47 -11.52 15.75
N GLU A 105 7.76 -11.21 15.93
CA GLU A 105 8.86 -12.16 15.67
C GLU A 105 8.79 -13.40 16.58
N ARG A 106 8.38 -13.23 17.84
CA ARG A 106 8.22 -14.35 18.77
C ARG A 106 7.05 -15.25 18.40
N GLU A 107 5.91 -14.68 17.99
CA GLU A 107 4.74 -15.45 17.58
C GLU A 107 4.99 -16.24 16.28
N SER A 108 5.68 -15.63 15.31
CA SER A 108 6.07 -16.29 14.06
C SER A 108 6.94 -17.54 14.29
N ARG A 109 7.88 -17.47 15.25
CA ARG A 109 8.75 -18.60 15.61
C ARG A 109 8.04 -19.71 16.40
N LEU A 110 6.91 -19.42 17.03
CA LEU A 110 6.10 -20.42 17.76
C LEU A 110 5.13 -21.18 16.83
N MET A 111 4.91 -20.69 15.61
CA MET A 111 4.00 -21.28 14.61
C MET A 111 4.73 -22.03 13.49
N SER A 112 6.07 -22.14 13.55
CA SER A 112 6.94 -22.88 12.63
C SER A 112 7.48 -24.15 13.29
#